data_AF-A0A9W4HE19-F1
#
_entry.id   AF-A0A9W4HE19-F1
#
_cell.length_a   1.000
_cell.length_b   1.000
_cell.length_c   1.000
_cell.angle_alpha   90.00
_cell.angle_beta   90.00
_cell.angle_gamma   90.00
#
_symmetry.space_group_name_H-M   'P 1'
#
loop_
_entity.id
_entity.type
_entity.pdbx_description
1 polymer ?
#
loop_
_entity_poly.entity_id
_entity_poly.type
_entity_poly.pdbx_seq_one_letter_code
_entity_poly.pdbx_strand_id
1 'polypeptide(L)'
;MLSKFLLASAATVAALSGLANAQTNITENACASSSEYSRCNRDVADKWSSCVRNCHGNGNCIVNCGCESHQKYINCMAESCWNQVYSCKYQLFVQQYFAICPSAHEPIPFWPPPGNAPNRCSCDLGKVTQTTLSSRNQQIKCMRAVTDKLTADIGNIPDLSKLNDGLNIANRASDCACCGASASISASWDICPHTQPTLAGTDMWGVFFPADLPNLYTSLPNWAWSSCDATLQDTNCKDLGFTDTDKFYKPGDFPNNGTSTLYEVGGTVSAPPSGTVLTWSQASATYTVTATGYDQKAVASQSDYRATATGSDEAFPLQTSDNGAAAVRTGGLGAVVAGILAVAML
;
A
#
# COMPACT_ATOMS: atom_id res chain seq x y z
N MET A 1 31.34 -25.20 -18.88
CA MET A 1 31.33 -24.27 -17.72
C MET A 1 31.93 -22.96 -18.21
N LEU A 2 31.35 -21.81 -17.90
CA LEU A 2 31.34 -20.54 -18.67
C LEU A 2 30.33 -20.54 -19.82
N SER A 3 29.13 -20.00 -19.57
CA SER A 3 28.24 -19.28 -20.52
C SER A 3 26.78 -19.28 -20.02
N LYS A 4 26.53 -18.75 -18.82
CA LYS A 4 25.15 -18.53 -18.30
C LYS A 4 24.95 -17.20 -17.55
N PHE A 5 25.91 -16.28 -17.55
CA PHE A 5 25.88 -15.07 -16.71
C PHE A 5 25.53 -13.75 -17.44
N LEU A 6 24.91 -13.78 -18.62
CA LEU A 6 24.66 -12.55 -19.42
C LEU A 6 23.21 -12.39 -19.93
N LEU A 7 22.23 -12.79 -19.13
CA LEU A 7 20.82 -12.46 -19.41
C LEU A 7 20.16 -11.86 -18.16
N ALA A 8 20.71 -10.75 -17.67
CA ALA A 8 19.88 -9.74 -17.02
C ALA A 8 19.03 -9.09 -18.13
N SER A 9 17.90 -9.73 -18.45
CA SER A 9 16.96 -9.29 -19.47
C SER A 9 16.52 -7.85 -19.21
N ALA A 10 16.43 -7.01 -20.25
CA ALA A 10 15.99 -5.61 -20.16
C ALA A 10 14.65 -5.39 -19.39
N ALA A 11 13.86 -6.45 -19.19
CA ALA A 11 12.70 -6.49 -18.32
C ALA A 11 13.02 -6.25 -16.83
N THR A 12 14.15 -6.71 -16.29
CA THR A 12 14.55 -6.42 -14.88
C THR A 12 15.00 -4.97 -14.69
N VAL A 13 15.56 -4.33 -15.72
CA VAL A 13 15.92 -2.90 -15.69
C VAL A 13 14.67 -2.02 -15.84
N ALA A 14 13.71 -2.40 -16.69
CA ALA A 14 12.42 -1.72 -16.78
C ALA A 14 11.59 -1.89 -15.50
N ALA A 15 11.69 -3.05 -14.86
CA ALA A 15 11.10 -3.31 -13.55
C ALA A 15 11.70 -2.43 -12.44
N LEU A 16 13.03 -2.36 -12.36
CA LEU A 16 13.74 -1.45 -11.47
C LEU A 16 13.44 0.03 -11.79
N SER A 17 13.11 0.37 -13.04
CA SER A 17 12.77 1.75 -13.41
C SER A 17 11.42 2.22 -12.84
N GLY A 18 10.49 1.29 -12.55
CA GLY A 18 9.25 1.59 -11.81
C GLY A 18 9.47 1.82 -10.30
N LEU A 19 10.57 1.29 -9.76
CA LEU A 19 11.09 1.64 -8.43
C LEU A 19 11.95 2.91 -8.47
N ALA A 20 12.36 3.35 -9.67
CA ALA A 20 13.38 4.36 -9.86
C ALA A 20 12.91 5.80 -9.86
N ASN A 21 11.66 6.06 -9.54
CA ASN A 21 11.25 7.38 -9.07
C ASN A 21 10.07 7.18 -8.13
N ALA A 22 10.27 7.48 -6.85
CA ALA A 22 9.18 7.75 -5.92
C ALA A 22 8.51 9.09 -6.32
N GLN A 23 8.00 9.20 -7.54
CA GLN A 23 7.43 10.44 -8.03
C GLN A 23 6.00 10.56 -7.56
N THR A 24 5.77 11.49 -6.67
CA THR A 24 4.43 11.91 -6.28
C THR A 24 3.81 12.62 -7.48
N ASN A 25 2.72 12.08 -8.03
CA ASN A 25 2.04 12.70 -9.20
C ASN A 25 1.26 13.98 -8.83
N ILE A 26 1.64 14.67 -7.75
CA ILE A 26 1.00 15.90 -7.27
C ILE A 26 1.41 17.05 -8.18
N THR A 27 0.41 17.84 -8.59
CA THR A 27 0.61 18.97 -9.49
C THR A 27 1.30 20.09 -8.72
N GLU A 28 2.55 20.43 -9.08
CA GLU A 28 3.40 21.34 -8.30
C GLU A 28 2.77 22.73 -8.09
N ASN A 29 2.02 23.23 -9.07
CA ASN A 29 1.34 24.53 -8.99
C ASN A 29 0.17 24.55 -8.00
N ALA A 30 -0.32 23.37 -7.56
CA ALA A 30 -1.37 23.25 -6.57
C ALA A 30 -0.82 23.18 -5.14
N CYS A 31 0.49 23.17 -4.94
CA CYS A 31 1.12 23.13 -3.61
C CYS A 31 1.16 24.51 -2.94
N ALA A 32 1.24 24.53 -1.61
CA ALA A 32 1.32 25.75 -0.81
C ALA A 32 2.50 26.65 -1.19
N SER A 33 3.60 26.06 -1.67
CA SER A 33 4.68 26.76 -2.36
C SER A 33 5.22 25.92 -3.51
N SER A 34 4.89 26.30 -4.75
CA SER A 34 5.26 25.55 -5.95
C SER A 34 6.77 25.48 -6.18
N SER A 35 7.48 26.60 -6.04
CA SER A 35 8.93 26.65 -6.25
C SER A 35 9.70 25.85 -5.22
N GLU A 36 9.27 25.90 -3.95
CA GLU A 36 9.89 25.18 -2.85
C GLU A 36 9.68 23.67 -3.00
N TYR A 37 8.44 23.28 -3.33
CA TYR A 37 8.10 21.88 -3.58
C TYR A 37 8.88 21.29 -4.78
N SER A 38 8.95 22.02 -5.90
CA SER A 38 9.72 21.60 -7.09
C SER A 38 11.21 21.47 -6.78
N ARG A 39 11.77 22.41 -5.99
CA ARG A 39 13.17 22.37 -5.54
C ARG A 39 13.43 21.16 -4.65
N CYS A 40 12.55 20.91 -3.68
CA CYS A 40 12.66 19.77 -2.78
C CYS A 40 12.61 18.45 -3.55
N ASN A 41 11.62 18.27 -4.43
CA ASN A 41 11.49 17.06 -5.25
C ASN A 41 12.74 16.80 -6.11
N ARG A 42 13.33 17.85 -6.69
CA ARG A 42 14.55 17.74 -7.49
C ARG A 42 15.74 17.28 -6.65
N ASP A 43 15.93 17.85 -5.47
CA ASP A 43 16.97 17.42 -4.53
C ASP A 43 16.81 15.95 -4.13
N VAL A 44 15.57 15.49 -3.88
CA VAL A 44 15.30 14.08 -3.61
C VAL A 44 15.63 13.20 -4.82
N ALA A 45 15.22 13.58 -6.02
CA ALA A 45 15.50 12.84 -7.25
C ALA A 45 17.02 12.75 -7.55
N ASP A 46 17.77 13.83 -7.32
CA ASP A 46 19.22 13.87 -7.50
C ASP A 46 19.94 12.96 -6.50
N LYS A 47 19.52 12.99 -5.22
CA LYS A 47 20.05 12.12 -4.16
C LYS A 47 19.73 10.66 -4.40
N TRP A 48 18.49 10.35 -4.79
CA TRP A 48 18.07 9.01 -5.20
C TRP A 48 18.96 8.47 -6.32
N SER A 49 19.12 9.25 -7.39
CA SER A 49 19.94 8.88 -8.55
C SER A 49 21.39 8.62 -8.15
N SER A 50 21.94 9.43 -7.25
CA SER A 50 23.28 9.22 -6.69
C SER A 50 23.37 7.94 -5.87
N CYS A 51 22.39 7.69 -5.00
CA CYS A 51 22.31 6.50 -4.15
C CYS A 51 22.28 5.22 -4.99
N VAL A 52 21.40 5.15 -6.00
CA VAL A 52 21.28 3.99 -6.91
C VAL A 52 22.57 3.74 -7.68
N ARG A 53 23.25 4.79 -8.18
CA ARG A 53 24.55 4.62 -8.87
C ARG A 53 25.59 3.98 -7.96
N ASN A 54 25.59 4.34 -6.67
CA ASN A 54 26.51 3.79 -5.67
C ASN A 54 26.13 2.38 -5.22
N CYS A 55 24.94 1.87 -5.59
CA CYS A 55 24.55 0.51 -5.27
C CYS A 55 25.23 -0.54 -6.15
N HIS A 56 25.87 -0.16 -7.26
CA HIS A 56 26.56 -1.09 -8.17
C HIS A 56 25.72 -2.33 -8.56
N GLY A 57 24.41 -2.15 -8.74
CA GLY A 57 23.47 -3.23 -9.09
C GLY A 57 22.97 -4.08 -7.91
N ASN A 58 23.35 -3.78 -6.67
CA ASN A 58 22.83 -4.46 -5.49
C ASN A 58 21.35 -4.12 -5.26
N GLY A 59 20.46 -5.12 -5.38
CA GLY A 59 19.02 -4.94 -5.27
C GLY A 59 18.56 -4.39 -3.91
N ASN A 60 19.10 -4.90 -2.80
CA ASN A 60 18.75 -4.44 -1.45
C ASN A 60 19.14 -2.97 -1.23
N CYS A 61 20.31 -2.57 -1.73
CA CYS A 61 20.74 -1.18 -1.72
C CYS A 61 19.78 -0.29 -2.50
N ILE A 62 19.37 -0.70 -3.71
CA ILE A 62 18.41 0.06 -4.53
C ILE A 62 17.07 0.22 -3.79
N VAL A 63 16.56 -0.84 -3.17
CA VAL A 63 15.33 -0.78 -2.35
C VAL A 63 15.51 0.20 -1.19
N ASN A 64 16.61 0.13 -0.44
CA ASN A 64 16.88 1.02 0.69
C ASN A 64 16.94 2.50 0.27
N CYS A 65 17.66 2.80 -0.82
CA CYS A 65 17.68 4.13 -1.41
C CYS A 65 16.24 4.61 -1.73
N GLY A 66 15.34 3.69 -2.10
CA GLY A 66 14.01 4.01 -2.60
C GLY A 66 13.10 4.34 -1.43
N CYS A 67 13.26 3.59 -0.35
CA CYS A 67 12.60 3.85 0.92
C CYS A 67 13.02 5.17 1.55
N GLU A 68 14.31 5.49 1.52
CA GLU A 68 14.78 6.82 1.94
C GLU A 68 14.17 7.91 1.07
N SER A 69 14.14 7.72 -0.24
CA SER A 69 13.55 8.69 -1.17
C SER A 69 12.07 8.94 -0.88
N HIS A 70 11.27 7.89 -0.62
CA HIS A 70 9.88 8.06 -0.23
C HIS A 70 9.73 8.89 1.04
N GLN A 71 10.56 8.64 2.06
CA GLN A 71 10.56 9.42 3.30
C GLN A 71 10.89 10.90 3.02
N LYS A 72 11.84 11.18 2.12
CA LYS A 72 12.19 12.55 1.75
C LYS A 72 11.09 13.24 0.94
N TYR A 73 10.40 12.54 0.04
CA TYR A 73 9.22 13.09 -0.63
C TYR A 73 8.07 13.36 0.33
N ILE A 74 7.86 12.52 1.36
CA ILE A 74 6.92 12.83 2.46
C ILE A 74 7.33 14.14 3.14
N ASN A 75 8.63 14.36 3.38
CA ASN A 75 9.11 15.64 3.93
C ASN A 75 8.82 16.81 2.98
N CYS A 76 9.07 16.68 1.67
CA CYS A 76 8.72 17.73 0.70
C CYS A 76 7.22 18.08 0.71
N MET A 77 6.37 17.07 0.90
CA MET A 77 4.92 17.28 1.05
C MET A 77 4.61 18.03 2.34
N ALA A 78 5.14 17.59 3.47
CA ALA A 78 4.95 18.24 4.76
C ALA A 78 5.49 19.69 4.78
N GLU A 79 6.59 19.94 4.06
CA GLU A 79 7.25 21.23 3.96
C GLU A 79 6.46 22.20 3.09
N SER A 80 6.23 21.87 1.81
CA SER A 80 5.80 22.85 0.80
C SER A 80 4.51 22.50 0.08
N CYS A 81 3.99 21.29 0.27
CA CYS A 81 2.74 20.84 -0.34
C CYS A 81 1.74 20.31 0.71
N TRP A 82 1.81 20.86 1.92
CA TRP A 82 1.01 20.41 3.07
C TRP A 82 -0.49 20.56 2.83
N ASN A 83 -0.89 21.35 1.84
CA ASN A 83 -2.28 21.52 1.43
C ASN A 83 -2.83 20.37 0.56
N GLN A 84 -1.97 19.44 0.11
CA GLN A 84 -2.31 18.28 -0.71
C GLN A 84 -2.14 16.94 0.03
N VAL A 85 -1.78 16.95 1.31
CA VAL A 85 -1.42 15.73 2.07
C VAL A 85 -2.59 14.80 2.38
N TYR A 86 -3.82 15.18 2.05
CA TYR A 86 -4.99 14.28 2.14
C TYR A 86 -5.47 13.75 0.79
N SER A 87 -4.87 14.25 -0.30
CA SER A 87 -5.26 13.92 -1.67
C SER A 87 -5.16 12.41 -1.96
N CYS A 88 -5.93 11.92 -2.93
CA CYS A 88 -5.77 10.59 -3.50
C CYS A 88 -4.32 10.32 -3.89
N LYS A 89 -3.66 11.32 -4.48
CA LYS A 89 -2.26 11.21 -4.92
C LYS A 89 -1.31 10.98 -3.76
N TYR A 90 -1.51 11.65 -2.62
CA TYR A 90 -0.71 11.41 -1.43
C TYR A 90 -0.98 10.03 -0.82
N GLN A 91 -2.25 9.62 -0.74
CA GLN A 91 -2.60 8.31 -0.19
C GLN A 91 -2.05 7.16 -1.04
N LEU A 92 -2.16 7.24 -2.37
CA LEU A 92 -1.56 6.29 -3.31
C LEU A 92 -0.03 6.23 -3.16
N PHE A 93 0.60 7.37 -2.95
CA PHE A 93 2.03 7.46 -2.74
C PHE A 93 2.48 6.76 -1.45
N VAL A 94 1.78 6.99 -0.33
CA VAL A 94 2.07 6.29 0.93
C VAL A 94 1.76 4.79 0.83
N GLN A 95 0.70 4.42 0.11
CA GLN A 95 0.37 3.04 -0.17
C GLN A 95 1.49 2.33 -0.97
N GLN A 96 2.04 3.01 -1.98
CA GLN A 96 3.23 2.56 -2.71
C GLN A 96 4.45 2.40 -1.78
N TYR A 97 4.65 3.33 -0.84
CA TYR A 97 5.72 3.25 0.14
C TYR A 97 5.62 1.96 0.96
N PHE A 98 4.45 1.64 1.52
CA PHE A 98 4.23 0.38 2.24
C PHE A 98 4.42 -0.86 1.39
N ALA A 99 4.05 -0.80 0.11
CA ALA A 99 4.16 -1.94 -0.81
C ALA A 99 5.61 -2.30 -1.13
N ILE A 100 6.49 -1.30 -1.21
CA ILE A 100 7.87 -1.47 -1.70
C ILE A 100 8.89 -1.52 -0.57
N CYS A 101 8.59 -0.93 0.58
CA CYS A 101 9.54 -0.74 1.66
C CYS A 101 9.26 -1.62 2.87
N PRO A 102 10.04 -2.70 3.07
CA PRO A 102 9.87 -3.59 4.22
C PRO A 102 10.06 -2.90 5.57
N SER A 103 10.79 -1.79 5.61
CA SER A 103 11.03 -1.00 6.82
C SER A 103 9.90 -0.01 7.14
N ALA A 104 8.97 0.23 6.21
CA ALA A 104 7.88 1.16 6.40
C ALA A 104 6.90 0.65 7.48
N HIS A 105 6.63 1.50 8.46
CA HIS A 105 5.64 1.25 9.51
C HIS A 105 4.92 2.53 9.90
N GLU A 106 3.72 2.37 10.46
CA GLU A 106 2.99 3.49 11.05
C GLU A 106 3.68 3.99 12.35
N PRO A 107 3.57 5.29 12.68
CA PRO A 107 2.78 6.31 11.97
C PRO A 107 3.50 6.91 10.74
N ILE A 108 2.73 7.24 9.70
CA ILE A 108 3.17 8.05 8.56
C ILE A 108 2.47 9.41 8.64
N PRO A 109 3.16 10.55 8.44
CA PRO A 109 2.51 11.86 8.46
C PRO A 109 1.24 11.93 7.63
N PHE A 110 0.18 12.50 8.21
CA PHE A 110 -1.10 12.75 7.52
C PHE A 110 -1.83 11.51 6.98
N TRP A 111 -1.44 10.30 7.41
CA TRP A 111 -1.97 9.05 6.88
C TRP A 111 -2.34 8.07 8.02
N PRO A 112 -3.52 7.41 7.95
CA PRO A 112 -4.62 7.71 7.04
C PRO A 112 -5.18 9.12 7.28
N PRO A 113 -5.84 9.74 6.28
CA PRO A 113 -6.45 11.04 6.48
C PRO A 113 -7.57 10.98 7.53
N PRO A 114 -7.84 12.06 8.29
CA PRO A 114 -9.07 12.16 9.07
C PRO A 114 -10.32 12.00 8.18
N GLY A 115 -11.38 11.35 8.69
CA GLY A 115 -12.55 11.00 7.88
C GLY A 115 -13.29 12.20 7.24
N ASN A 116 -13.21 13.39 7.83
CA ASN A 116 -13.79 14.63 7.32
C ASN A 116 -12.73 15.60 6.78
N ALA A 117 -11.52 15.12 6.47
CA ALA A 117 -10.44 15.95 5.96
C ALA A 117 -10.86 16.68 4.67
N PRO A 118 -10.50 17.98 4.53
CA PRO A 118 -10.70 18.70 3.28
C PRO A 118 -9.72 18.19 2.22
N ASN A 119 -10.13 18.23 0.94
CA ASN A 119 -9.30 17.75 -0.17
C ASN A 119 -8.85 16.29 0.02
N ARG A 120 -9.67 15.48 0.71
CA ARG A 120 -9.43 14.05 0.88
C ARG A 120 -9.83 13.28 -0.37
N CYS A 121 -9.25 12.11 -0.57
CA CYS A 121 -9.69 11.22 -1.63
C CYS A 121 -11.14 10.73 -1.43
N SER A 122 -11.87 10.53 -2.53
CA SER A 122 -13.23 9.98 -2.55
C SER A 122 -13.34 8.57 -1.97
N CYS A 123 -12.24 7.83 -2.01
CA CYS A 123 -12.03 6.55 -1.34
C CYS A 123 -10.90 6.72 -0.33
N ASP A 124 -11.09 6.29 0.92
CA ASP A 124 -10.04 6.33 1.95
C ASP A 124 -9.07 5.17 1.74
N LEU A 125 -8.17 5.35 0.77
CA LEU A 125 -7.11 4.40 0.41
C LEU A 125 -6.15 4.15 1.57
N GLY A 126 -5.96 5.15 2.43
CA GLY A 126 -5.21 5.01 3.66
C GLY A 126 -5.83 3.95 4.57
N LYS A 127 -7.13 4.07 4.83
CA LYS A 127 -7.87 3.08 5.63
C LYS A 127 -7.90 1.70 4.97
N VAL A 128 -8.10 1.61 3.64
CA VAL A 128 -8.02 0.32 2.92
C VAL A 128 -6.68 -0.37 3.15
N THR A 129 -5.60 0.39 2.97
CA THR A 129 -4.24 -0.14 3.13
C THR A 129 -3.95 -0.48 4.58
N GLN A 130 -4.37 0.34 5.54
CA GLN A 130 -4.24 0.06 6.97
C GLN A 130 -4.98 -1.23 7.36
N THR A 131 -6.23 -1.41 6.93
CA THR A 131 -6.99 -2.65 7.15
C THR A 131 -6.27 -3.85 6.50
N THR A 132 -5.69 -3.68 5.31
CA THR A 132 -4.90 -4.72 4.65
C THR A 132 -3.66 -5.12 5.47
N LEU A 133 -2.88 -4.14 5.92
CA LEU A 133 -1.68 -4.36 6.73
C LEU A 133 -2.02 -4.99 8.08
N SER A 134 -3.10 -4.55 8.73
CA SER A 134 -3.51 -5.11 10.01
C SER A 134 -4.02 -6.54 9.88
N SER A 135 -4.82 -6.82 8.84
CA SER A 135 -5.27 -8.17 8.51
C SER A 135 -4.09 -9.13 8.32
N ARG A 136 -3.03 -8.66 7.65
CA ARG A 136 -1.78 -9.42 7.50
C ARG A 136 -1.07 -9.65 8.84
N ASN A 137 -1.02 -8.65 9.72
CA ASN A 137 -0.45 -8.81 11.06
C ASN A 137 -1.26 -9.81 11.91
N GLN A 138 -2.59 -9.78 11.83
CA GLN A 138 -3.49 -10.75 12.46
C GLN A 138 -3.27 -12.15 11.89
N GLN A 139 -3.08 -12.27 10.57
CA GLN A 139 -2.73 -13.52 9.91
C GLN A 139 -1.42 -14.12 10.43
N ILE A 140 -0.38 -13.30 10.55
CA ILE A 140 0.92 -13.72 11.10
C ILE A 140 0.76 -14.20 12.54
N LYS A 141 0.00 -13.47 13.37
CA LYS A 141 -0.29 -13.89 14.76
C LYS A 141 -1.05 -15.21 14.82
N CYS A 142 -2.08 -15.36 13.98
CA CYS A 142 -2.87 -16.59 13.87
C CYS A 142 -1.97 -17.78 13.52
N MET A 143 -1.12 -17.63 12.50
CA MET A 143 -0.19 -18.68 12.07
C MET A 143 0.87 -19.01 13.13
N ARG A 144 1.40 -18.01 13.84
CA ARG A 144 2.30 -18.26 14.98
C ARG A 144 1.61 -19.07 16.06
N ALA A 145 0.36 -18.75 16.40
CA ALA A 145 -0.41 -19.52 17.38
C ALA A 145 -0.60 -21.00 16.95
N VAL A 146 -0.73 -21.27 15.64
CA VAL A 146 -0.73 -22.65 15.12
C VAL A 146 0.60 -23.36 15.41
N THR A 147 1.72 -22.71 15.09
CA THR A 147 3.07 -23.26 15.30
C THR A 147 3.43 -23.42 16.79
N ASP A 148 3.02 -22.47 17.63
CA ASP A 148 3.26 -22.51 19.08
C ASP A 148 2.50 -23.68 19.70
N LYS A 149 1.24 -23.89 19.27
CA LYS A 149 0.43 -25.04 19.70
C LYS A 149 1.05 -26.35 19.25
N LEU A 150 1.50 -26.45 18.00
CA LEU A 150 2.26 -27.61 17.50
C LEU A 150 3.47 -27.92 18.39
N THR A 151 4.26 -26.90 18.74
CA THR A 151 5.46 -27.07 19.56
C THR A 151 5.11 -27.57 20.97
N ALA A 152 4.05 -27.04 21.57
CA ALA A 152 3.56 -27.48 22.88
C ALA A 152 3.02 -28.92 22.85
N ASP A 153 2.33 -29.30 21.77
CA ASP A 153 1.71 -30.62 21.63
C ASP A 153 2.78 -31.70 21.32
N ILE A 154 3.81 -31.42 20.50
CA ILE A 154 4.92 -32.37 20.24
C ILE A 154 5.59 -32.84 21.53
N GLY A 155 5.77 -31.95 22.51
CA GLY A 155 6.35 -32.31 23.82
C GLY A 155 5.50 -33.30 24.63
N ASN A 156 4.22 -33.47 24.28
CA ASN A 156 3.23 -34.27 24.99
C ASN A 156 2.72 -35.47 24.18
N ILE A 157 3.23 -35.69 22.96
CA ILE A 157 2.83 -36.81 22.09
C ILE A 157 3.79 -38.00 22.31
N PRO A 158 3.33 -39.12 22.91
CA PRO A 158 4.17 -40.29 23.13
C PRO A 158 4.48 -41.08 21.84
N ASP A 159 3.76 -40.82 20.76
CA ASP A 159 3.91 -41.49 19.46
C ASP A 159 3.74 -40.48 18.30
N LEU A 160 4.85 -40.05 17.72
CA LEU A 160 4.89 -39.09 16.61
C LEU A 160 4.15 -39.58 15.35
N SER A 161 3.85 -40.88 15.23
CA SER A 161 3.05 -41.40 14.12
C SER A 161 1.57 -41.00 14.18
N LYS A 162 1.10 -40.56 15.36
CA LYS A 162 -0.26 -40.04 15.60
C LYS A 162 -0.37 -38.52 15.55
N LEU A 163 0.70 -37.82 15.14
CA LEU A 163 0.73 -36.37 15.05
C LEU A 163 -0.40 -35.82 14.16
N ASN A 164 -0.80 -36.56 13.12
CA ASN A 164 -1.90 -36.21 12.23
C ASN A 164 -3.30 -36.39 12.83
N ASP A 165 -3.46 -37.21 13.88
CA ASP A 165 -4.78 -37.53 14.47
C ASP A 165 -5.25 -36.46 15.47
N GLY A 166 -4.33 -35.67 16.02
CA GLY A 166 -4.63 -34.63 17.01
C GLY A 166 -4.41 -33.19 16.54
N LEU A 167 -3.66 -33.00 15.45
CA LEU A 167 -3.17 -31.69 15.05
C LEU A 167 -3.55 -31.38 13.61
N ASN A 168 -4.70 -30.74 13.44
CA ASN A 168 -5.15 -30.26 12.14
C ASN A 168 -4.44 -28.95 11.74
N ILE A 169 -3.11 -29.00 11.68
CA ILE A 169 -2.23 -27.85 11.39
C ILE A 169 -2.60 -27.27 10.03
N ALA A 170 -2.77 -28.14 9.02
CA ALA A 170 -3.02 -27.73 7.65
C ALA A 170 -4.34 -26.98 7.52
N ASN A 171 -5.44 -27.48 8.11
CA ASN A 171 -6.70 -26.73 8.07
C ASN A 171 -6.59 -25.46 8.90
N ARG A 172 -6.00 -25.51 10.10
CA ARG A 172 -5.88 -24.30 10.94
C ARG A 172 -5.07 -23.20 10.27
N ALA A 173 -3.99 -23.57 9.60
CA ALA A 173 -3.19 -22.65 8.84
C ALA A 173 -3.94 -22.13 7.60
N SER A 174 -4.72 -22.99 6.94
CA SER A 174 -5.64 -22.59 5.87
C SER A 174 -6.71 -21.60 6.36
N ASP A 175 -7.30 -21.82 7.54
CA ASP A 175 -8.25 -20.90 8.19
C ASP A 175 -7.61 -19.52 8.37
N CYS A 176 -6.42 -19.48 8.98
CA CYS A 176 -5.68 -18.23 9.17
C CYS A 176 -5.43 -17.53 7.82
N ALA A 177 -4.96 -18.27 6.82
CA ALA A 177 -4.67 -17.72 5.49
C ALA A 177 -5.93 -17.17 4.82
N CYS A 178 -7.02 -17.93 4.79
CA CYS A 178 -8.27 -17.51 4.17
C CYS A 178 -8.89 -16.32 4.89
N CYS A 179 -8.84 -16.27 6.22
CA CYS A 179 -9.34 -15.13 6.99
C CYS A 179 -8.53 -13.86 6.77
N GLY A 180 -7.19 -13.95 6.73
CA GLY A 180 -6.33 -12.80 6.41
C GLY A 180 -6.57 -12.30 5.00
N ALA A 181 -6.66 -13.21 4.03
CA ALA A 181 -6.94 -12.89 2.66
C ALA A 181 -8.30 -12.20 2.48
N SER A 182 -9.34 -12.82 3.05
CA SER A 182 -10.69 -12.29 3.00
C SER A 182 -10.77 -10.91 3.64
N ALA A 183 -10.18 -10.72 4.81
CA ALA A 183 -10.17 -9.43 5.50
C ALA A 183 -9.50 -8.33 4.66
N SER A 184 -8.32 -8.63 4.10
CA SER A 184 -7.59 -7.70 3.25
C SER A 184 -8.34 -7.33 1.97
N ILE A 185 -8.88 -8.31 1.24
CA ILE A 185 -9.58 -8.05 -0.03
C ILE A 185 -10.90 -7.33 0.23
N SER A 186 -11.61 -7.70 1.30
CA SER A 186 -12.91 -7.11 1.65
C SER A 186 -12.83 -5.62 1.95
N ALA A 187 -11.68 -5.14 2.44
CA ALA A 187 -11.44 -3.73 2.73
C ALA A 187 -11.75 -2.81 1.54
N SER A 188 -11.43 -3.24 0.31
CA SER A 188 -11.70 -2.45 -0.90
C SER A 188 -13.19 -2.21 -1.13
N TRP A 189 -14.04 -3.22 -0.94
CA TRP A 189 -15.49 -3.08 -1.13
C TRP A 189 -16.19 -2.45 0.06
N ASP A 190 -15.71 -2.70 1.29
CA ASP A 190 -16.33 -2.17 2.50
C ASP A 190 -16.05 -0.67 2.68
N ILE A 191 -14.81 -0.26 2.43
CA ILE A 191 -14.39 1.14 2.60
C ILE A 191 -14.69 1.97 1.35
N CYS A 192 -14.61 1.36 0.16
CA CYS A 192 -14.75 2.07 -1.11
C CYS A 192 -15.76 1.41 -2.08
N PRO A 193 -17.03 1.20 -1.66
CA PRO A 193 -18.03 0.42 -2.40
C PRO A 193 -18.34 0.96 -3.79
N HIS A 194 -18.18 2.26 -4.03
CA HIS A 194 -18.48 2.90 -5.31
C HIS A 194 -17.26 3.06 -6.23
N THR A 195 -16.06 2.80 -5.73
CA THR A 195 -14.82 2.96 -6.48
C THR A 195 -14.51 1.69 -7.26
N GLN A 196 -13.92 1.83 -8.45
CA GLN A 196 -13.41 0.66 -9.18
C GLN A 196 -12.42 -0.11 -8.29
N PRO A 197 -12.59 -1.45 -8.11
CA PRO A 197 -11.78 -2.20 -7.15
C PRO A 197 -10.26 -2.05 -7.36
N THR A 198 -9.82 -2.02 -8.62
CA THR A 198 -8.41 -1.84 -9.00
C THR A 198 -7.84 -0.52 -8.47
N LEU A 199 -8.65 0.54 -8.43
CA LEU A 199 -8.30 1.84 -7.85
C LEU A 199 -8.48 1.87 -6.32
N ALA A 200 -9.35 1.02 -5.77
CA ALA A 200 -9.56 0.83 -4.34
C ALA A 200 -8.57 -0.16 -3.71
N GLY A 201 -7.43 -0.43 -4.36
CA GLY A 201 -6.34 -1.21 -3.77
C GLY A 201 -6.38 -2.72 -4.01
N THR A 202 -7.33 -3.28 -4.77
CA THR A 202 -7.34 -4.74 -5.04
C THR A 202 -6.12 -5.20 -5.82
N ASP A 203 -5.55 -4.34 -6.67
CA ASP A 203 -4.32 -4.64 -7.42
C ASP A 203 -3.10 -4.79 -6.51
N MET A 204 -3.16 -4.26 -5.28
CA MET A 204 -2.10 -4.44 -4.29
C MET A 204 -2.02 -5.87 -3.79
N TRP A 205 -3.05 -6.69 -4.01
CA TRP A 205 -3.10 -8.07 -3.56
C TRP A 205 -1.85 -8.84 -3.98
N GLY A 206 -1.45 -8.76 -5.25
CA GLY A 206 -0.24 -9.44 -5.73
C GLY A 206 1.06 -8.91 -5.13
N VAL A 207 1.07 -7.70 -4.59
CA VAL A 207 2.24 -7.09 -3.95
C VAL A 207 2.33 -7.45 -2.47
N PHE A 208 1.21 -7.42 -1.75
CA PHE A 208 1.16 -7.83 -0.34
C PHE A 208 1.15 -9.36 -0.16
N PHE A 209 0.69 -10.09 -1.17
CA PHE A 209 0.52 -11.54 -1.19
C PHE A 209 1.12 -12.17 -2.46
N PRO A 210 2.44 -12.03 -2.67
CA PRO A 210 3.11 -12.48 -3.89
C PRO A 210 3.13 -14.00 -3.98
N ALA A 211 2.44 -14.59 -4.97
CA ALA A 211 2.35 -16.04 -5.13
C ALA A 211 3.72 -16.76 -5.31
N ASP A 212 4.74 -16.03 -5.79
CA ASP A 212 6.04 -16.59 -6.17
C ASP A 212 7.14 -16.41 -5.10
N LEU A 213 6.83 -15.87 -3.92
CA LEU A 213 7.80 -15.63 -2.85
C LEU A 213 7.44 -16.39 -1.59
N PRO A 214 8.44 -16.83 -0.79
CA PRO A 214 8.22 -17.37 0.55
C PRO A 214 7.39 -16.39 1.38
N ASN A 215 6.11 -16.66 1.48
CA ASN A 215 5.17 -15.92 2.30
C ASN A 215 4.30 -16.93 3.05
N LEU A 216 3.43 -16.41 3.91
CA LEU A 216 2.57 -17.24 4.75
C LEU A 216 1.67 -18.20 3.96
N TYR A 217 1.38 -17.86 2.71
CA TYR A 217 0.54 -18.62 1.78
C TYR A 217 1.34 -19.66 1.00
N THR A 218 2.58 -19.38 0.59
CA THR A 218 3.44 -20.38 -0.07
C THR A 218 4.00 -21.42 0.91
N SER A 219 3.97 -21.15 2.22
CA SER A 219 4.21 -22.18 3.25
C SER A 219 3.06 -23.18 3.36
N LEU A 220 1.91 -22.90 2.74
CA LEU A 220 0.79 -23.83 2.63
C LEU A 220 0.82 -24.47 1.24
N PRO A 221 1.07 -25.78 1.14
CA PRO A 221 1.11 -26.45 -0.15
C PRO A 221 -0.25 -26.32 -0.86
N ASN A 222 -0.23 -25.85 -2.11
CA ASN A 222 -1.39 -25.67 -2.98
C ASN A 222 -2.45 -24.67 -2.47
N TRP A 223 -2.09 -23.74 -1.58
CA TRP A 223 -3.02 -22.68 -1.20
C TRP A 223 -3.35 -21.77 -2.39
N ALA A 224 -4.63 -21.55 -2.63
CA ALA A 224 -5.12 -20.62 -3.62
C ALA A 224 -6.33 -19.87 -3.05
N TRP A 225 -6.54 -18.61 -3.44
CA TRP A 225 -7.73 -17.88 -2.99
C TRP A 225 -9.02 -18.65 -3.26
N SER A 226 -9.11 -19.34 -4.41
CA SER A 226 -10.27 -20.17 -4.76
C SER A 226 -10.54 -21.33 -3.79
N SER A 227 -9.56 -21.80 -3.02
CA SER A 227 -9.80 -22.85 -2.01
C SER A 227 -10.43 -22.32 -0.72
N CYS A 228 -10.53 -21.00 -0.55
CA CYS A 228 -11.07 -20.38 0.66
C CYS A 228 -12.59 -20.36 0.75
N ASP A 229 -13.34 -20.70 -0.30
CA ASP A 229 -14.81 -20.69 -0.27
C ASP A 229 -15.37 -21.63 0.80
N ALA A 230 -14.93 -22.90 0.81
CA ALA A 230 -15.33 -23.87 1.82
C ALA A 230 -14.81 -23.48 3.22
N THR A 231 -13.56 -23.01 3.33
CA THR A 231 -12.97 -22.60 4.62
C THR A 231 -13.76 -21.45 5.26
N LEU A 232 -14.07 -20.40 4.50
CA LEU A 232 -14.77 -19.21 5.00
C LEU A 232 -16.26 -19.46 5.25
N GLN A 233 -16.83 -20.55 4.72
CA GLN A 233 -18.19 -20.96 5.04
C GLN A 233 -18.31 -21.49 6.47
N ASP A 234 -17.30 -22.25 6.93
CA ASP A 234 -17.34 -22.94 8.23
C ASP A 234 -16.53 -22.21 9.32
N THR A 235 -15.72 -21.22 8.95
CA THR A 235 -14.80 -20.53 9.86
C THR A 235 -15.26 -19.11 10.17
N ASN A 236 -15.45 -18.82 11.44
CA ASN A 236 -15.59 -17.46 11.93
C ASN A 236 -14.21 -16.83 12.17
N CYS A 237 -13.81 -15.93 11.27
CA CYS A 237 -12.50 -15.28 11.33
C CYS A 237 -12.27 -14.48 12.61
N LYS A 238 -13.32 -13.98 13.27
CA LYS A 238 -13.18 -13.27 14.55
C LYS A 238 -12.66 -14.18 15.66
N ASP A 239 -13.02 -15.46 15.64
CA ASP A 239 -12.55 -16.47 16.61
C ASP A 239 -11.05 -16.77 16.43
N LEU A 240 -10.46 -16.35 15.31
CA LEU A 240 -9.03 -16.48 15.03
C LEU A 240 -8.25 -15.20 15.36
N GLY A 241 -8.92 -14.17 15.85
CA GLY A 241 -8.31 -12.88 16.17
C GLY A 241 -8.30 -11.87 15.02
N PHE A 242 -9.09 -12.07 13.96
CA PHE A 242 -9.28 -11.05 12.92
C PHE A 242 -10.43 -10.11 13.32
N THR A 243 -10.10 -8.97 13.91
CA THR A 243 -11.08 -8.04 14.49
C THR A 243 -11.17 -6.69 13.81
N ASP A 244 -10.28 -6.41 12.85
CA ASP A 244 -10.11 -5.05 12.32
C ASP A 244 -10.97 -4.79 11.07
N THR A 245 -11.79 -5.78 10.71
CA THR A 245 -12.84 -5.70 9.71
C THR A 245 -14.06 -6.47 10.20
N ASP A 246 -15.24 -5.99 9.80
CA ASP A 246 -16.51 -6.69 10.04
C ASP A 246 -16.95 -7.54 8.84
N LYS A 247 -16.25 -7.42 7.70
CA LYS A 247 -16.59 -8.10 6.45
C LYS A 247 -15.48 -9.05 6.02
N PHE A 248 -15.90 -10.28 5.72
CA PHE A 248 -15.07 -11.36 5.23
C PHE A 248 -15.75 -11.97 4.00
N TYR A 249 -15.60 -11.34 2.84
CA TYR A 249 -16.11 -11.88 1.58
C TYR A 249 -15.30 -13.11 1.17
N LYS A 250 -16.00 -14.12 0.68
CA LYS A 250 -15.43 -15.36 0.16
C LYS A 250 -15.25 -15.28 -1.36
N PRO A 251 -14.49 -16.20 -1.98
CA PRO A 251 -14.33 -16.23 -3.43
C PRO A 251 -15.68 -16.21 -4.15
N GLY A 252 -15.87 -15.25 -5.05
CA GLY A 252 -17.11 -15.12 -5.83
C GLY A 252 -18.28 -14.44 -5.11
N ASP A 253 -18.14 -14.04 -3.85
CA ASP A 253 -19.19 -13.41 -3.03
C ASP A 253 -18.91 -11.92 -2.76
N PHE A 254 -18.17 -11.26 -3.66
CA PHE A 254 -17.94 -9.83 -3.56
C PHE A 254 -19.19 -9.06 -4.00
N PRO A 255 -19.48 -7.90 -3.38
CA PRO A 255 -20.51 -7.00 -3.88
C PRO A 255 -20.21 -6.56 -5.33
N ASN A 256 -21.24 -6.06 -6.01
CA ASN A 256 -21.06 -5.48 -7.34
C ASN A 256 -19.97 -4.41 -7.33
N ASN A 257 -19.09 -4.46 -8.32
CA ASN A 257 -17.99 -3.53 -8.43
C ASN A 257 -18.50 -2.10 -8.61
N GLY A 258 -17.89 -1.17 -7.87
CA GLY A 258 -18.01 0.25 -8.14
C GLY A 258 -17.46 0.61 -9.51
N THR A 259 -17.94 1.71 -10.08
CA THR A 259 -17.52 2.19 -11.41
C THR A 259 -16.80 3.54 -11.36
N SER A 260 -16.81 4.22 -10.21
CA SER A 260 -16.23 5.55 -10.06
C SER A 260 -14.70 5.51 -10.05
N THR A 261 -14.10 6.52 -10.66
CA THR A 261 -12.66 6.80 -10.51
C THR A 261 -12.38 7.53 -9.19
N LEU A 262 -11.11 7.61 -8.81
CA LEU A 262 -10.68 8.43 -7.68
C LEU A 262 -10.77 9.92 -8.03
N TYR A 263 -11.21 10.73 -7.07
CA TYR A 263 -11.25 12.19 -7.18
C TYR A 263 -11.10 12.81 -5.79
N GLU A 264 -10.71 14.08 -5.74
CA GLU A 264 -10.61 14.80 -4.47
C GLU A 264 -11.98 15.37 -4.07
N VAL A 265 -12.38 15.11 -2.84
CA VAL A 265 -13.58 15.68 -2.23
C VAL A 265 -13.33 17.16 -1.94
N GLY A 266 -14.35 17.99 -2.14
CA GLY A 266 -14.27 19.44 -1.94
C GLY A 266 -13.73 19.86 -0.56
N GLY A 267 -13.12 21.04 -0.53
CA GLY A 267 -12.49 21.61 0.66
C GLY A 267 -11.07 22.10 0.36
N THR A 268 -10.49 22.87 1.27
CA THR A 268 -9.09 23.30 1.17
C THR A 268 -8.43 23.17 2.53
N VAL A 269 -7.23 22.58 2.57
CA VAL A 269 -6.35 22.68 3.72
C VAL A 269 -5.69 24.07 3.65
N SER A 270 -6.06 24.97 4.57
CA SER A 270 -5.61 26.38 4.57
C SER A 270 -4.45 26.66 5.53
N ALA A 271 -4.09 25.71 6.37
CA ALA A 271 -2.93 25.75 7.25
C ALA A 271 -2.29 24.35 7.36
N PRO A 272 -0.98 24.25 7.64
CA PRO A 272 -0.32 22.96 7.83
C PRO A 272 -1.03 22.12 8.91
N PRO A 273 -1.50 20.89 8.60
CA PRO A 273 -2.33 20.12 9.55
C PRO A 273 -1.65 19.78 10.88
N SER A 274 -0.32 19.70 10.90
CA SER A 274 0.49 19.42 12.10
C SER A 274 1.08 20.67 12.75
N GLY A 275 0.63 21.87 12.33
CA GLY A 275 1.26 23.13 12.70
C GLY A 275 2.55 23.39 11.91
N THR A 276 3.28 24.45 12.28
CA THR A 276 4.45 24.92 11.52
C THR A 276 5.63 23.95 11.56
N VAL A 277 5.73 23.10 12.58
CA VAL A 277 6.80 22.12 12.72
C VAL A 277 6.21 20.74 12.96
N LEU A 278 6.59 19.79 12.12
CA LEU A 278 6.27 18.38 12.26
C LEU A 278 7.55 17.63 12.61
N THR A 279 7.48 16.77 13.63
CA THR A 279 8.51 15.76 13.90
C THR A 279 7.93 14.38 13.66
N TRP A 280 8.61 13.56 12.87
CA TRP A 280 8.22 12.17 12.66
C TRP A 280 9.45 11.28 12.47
N SER A 281 9.29 9.99 12.72
CA SER A 281 10.37 9.02 12.66
C SER A 281 9.98 7.86 11.76
N GLN A 282 10.96 7.32 11.05
CA GLN A 282 10.80 6.13 10.22
C GLN A 282 12.12 5.37 10.18
N ALA A 283 12.03 4.04 10.36
CA ALA A 283 13.19 3.20 10.63
C ALA A 283 14.08 3.79 11.75
N SER A 284 15.35 4.12 11.46
CA SER A 284 16.30 4.71 12.40
C SER A 284 16.44 6.24 12.27
N ALA A 285 15.64 6.88 11.42
CA ALA A 285 15.73 8.31 11.15
C ALA A 285 14.59 9.08 11.83
N THR A 286 14.91 10.27 12.34
CA THR A 286 13.94 11.26 12.81
C THR A 286 14.08 12.51 11.97
N TYR A 287 12.95 12.99 11.46
CA TYR A 287 12.85 14.19 10.65
C TYR A 287 12.13 15.29 11.42
N THR A 288 12.68 16.49 11.36
CA THR A 288 12.00 17.73 11.76
C THR A 288 11.75 18.52 10.49
N VAL A 289 10.49 18.71 10.13
CA VAL A 289 10.07 19.40 8.92
C VAL A 289 9.35 20.68 9.30
N THR A 290 9.78 21.80 8.74
CA THR A 290 9.14 23.10 8.95
C THR A 290 8.30 23.44 7.74
N ALA A 291 7.00 23.61 7.92
CA ALA A 291 6.10 23.98 6.83
C ALA A 291 6.39 25.40 6.32
N THR A 292 6.46 25.57 5.01
CA THR A 292 6.57 26.87 4.37
C THR A 292 5.27 27.65 4.53
N GLY A 293 5.39 28.98 4.62
CA GLY A 293 4.24 29.88 4.59
C GLY A 293 3.41 29.74 3.31
N TYR A 294 2.15 30.16 3.40
CA TYR A 294 1.16 30.02 2.33
C TYR A 294 1.37 31.04 1.21
N ASP A 295 1.62 30.59 -0.03
CA ASP A 295 1.58 31.44 -1.22
C ASP A 295 0.16 31.49 -1.80
N GLN A 296 -0.53 32.64 -1.64
CA GLN A 296 -1.88 32.85 -2.17
C GLN A 296 -1.98 32.68 -3.70
N LYS A 297 -0.88 32.87 -4.46
CA LYS A 297 -0.92 32.78 -5.92
C LYS A 297 -1.00 31.33 -6.44
N ALA A 298 -0.49 30.35 -5.68
CA ALA A 298 -0.52 28.95 -6.09
C ALA A 298 -1.95 28.36 -6.05
N VAL A 299 -2.79 28.82 -5.11
CA VAL A 299 -4.12 28.26 -4.87
C VAL A 299 -5.18 28.75 -5.86
N ALA A 300 -4.97 29.89 -6.53
CA ALA A 300 -5.87 30.34 -7.60
C ALA A 300 -6.00 29.31 -8.75
N SER A 301 -5.00 28.45 -8.94
CA SER A 301 -5.05 27.34 -9.91
C SER A 301 -5.92 26.14 -9.46
N GLN A 302 -6.24 26.04 -8.17
CA GLN A 302 -7.12 24.97 -7.66
C GLN A 302 -8.60 25.24 -7.93
N SER A 303 -8.99 26.50 -8.20
CA SER A 303 -10.37 26.86 -8.54
C SER A 303 -10.83 26.23 -9.85
N ASP A 304 -9.92 26.04 -10.80
CA ASP A 304 -10.26 25.65 -12.17
C ASP A 304 -10.53 24.14 -12.34
N TYR A 305 -10.18 23.32 -11.34
CA TYR A 305 -10.35 21.85 -11.35
C TYR A 305 -11.40 21.33 -10.36
N ARG A 306 -12.13 22.20 -9.66
CA ARG A 306 -13.08 21.79 -8.62
C ARG A 306 -14.49 21.61 -9.20
N ALA A 307 -15.01 20.39 -9.11
CA ALA A 307 -16.45 20.16 -9.17
C ALA A 307 -17.10 20.87 -7.97
N THR A 308 -17.92 21.88 -8.24
CA THR A 308 -18.72 22.60 -7.24
C THR A 308 -19.80 21.67 -6.71
N ALA A 309 -19.52 20.93 -5.63
CA ALA A 309 -20.53 20.13 -4.93
C ALA A 309 -21.35 21.05 -4.00
N THR A 310 -22.32 21.76 -4.56
CA THR A 310 -23.46 22.30 -3.82
C THR A 310 -24.68 21.46 -4.15
N GLY A 311 -25.10 20.59 -3.23
CA GLY A 311 -26.35 19.84 -3.35
C GLY A 311 -26.36 18.59 -2.48
N SER A 312 -27.19 18.62 -1.44
CA SER A 312 -27.72 17.46 -0.73
C SER A 312 -28.42 16.51 -1.70
N ASP A 313 -28.26 15.20 -1.45
CA ASP A 313 -29.07 14.06 -1.91
C ASP A 313 -29.78 14.23 -3.27
N GLU A 314 -29.25 13.51 -4.28
CA GLU A 314 -29.92 12.96 -5.50
C GLU A 314 -29.00 13.08 -6.73
N ALA A 315 -28.76 11.94 -7.38
CA ALA A 315 -28.24 11.72 -8.73
C ALA A 315 -26.99 12.55 -9.18
N PHE A 316 -25.81 11.92 -9.16
CA PHE A 316 -24.62 12.44 -9.82
C PHE A 316 -24.74 12.33 -11.35
N PRO A 317 -24.61 13.43 -12.11
CA PRO A 317 -24.49 13.35 -13.56
C PRO A 317 -23.10 12.82 -13.93
N LEU A 318 -23.09 11.91 -14.91
CA LEU A 318 -21.89 11.36 -15.55
C LEU A 318 -21.02 12.51 -16.10
N GLN A 319 -19.81 12.71 -15.55
CA GLN A 319 -18.79 13.50 -16.25
C GLN A 319 -17.98 12.57 -17.15
N THR A 320 -18.10 12.81 -18.45
CA THR A 320 -17.27 12.23 -19.50
C THR A 320 -15.84 12.73 -19.39
N SER A 321 -14.93 11.76 -19.19
CA SER A 321 -13.49 11.74 -19.45
C SER A 321 -12.86 13.00 -20.04
N ASP A 322 -12.07 13.71 -19.22
CA ASP A 322 -10.88 14.40 -19.72
C ASP A 322 -9.66 13.49 -19.58
N ASN A 323 -9.00 13.27 -20.70
CA ASN A 323 -7.87 12.37 -20.89
C ASN A 323 -6.66 12.85 -20.09
N GLY A 324 -6.44 12.31 -18.90
CA GLY A 324 -5.26 12.66 -18.09
C GLY A 324 -4.92 11.74 -16.92
N ALA A 325 -5.77 10.78 -16.56
CA ALA A 325 -5.40 9.72 -15.64
C ALA A 325 -4.53 8.71 -16.40
N ALA A 326 -3.22 8.91 -16.37
CA ALA A 326 -2.27 7.87 -16.74
C ALA A 326 -2.59 6.64 -15.89
N ALA A 327 -3.20 5.63 -16.51
CA ALA A 327 -3.30 4.30 -15.95
C ALA A 327 -1.89 3.88 -15.54
N VAL A 328 -1.63 3.88 -14.23
CA VAL A 328 -0.48 3.18 -13.69
C VAL A 328 -0.73 1.73 -14.06
N ARG A 329 -0.05 1.25 -15.11
CA ARG A 329 -0.05 -0.16 -15.48
C ARG A 329 0.70 -0.91 -14.37
N THR A 330 -0.03 -1.25 -13.32
CA THR A 330 0.37 -2.11 -12.19
C THR A 330 0.78 -3.52 -12.63
N GLY A 331 0.47 -3.91 -13.88
CA GLY A 331 0.96 -5.15 -14.50
C GLY A 331 2.49 -5.29 -14.56
N GLY A 332 3.25 -4.22 -14.30
CA GLY A 332 4.69 -4.29 -14.09
C GLY A 332 5.09 -4.77 -12.69
N LEU A 333 4.40 -4.37 -11.63
CA LEU A 333 4.85 -4.55 -10.22
C LEU A 333 5.01 -6.04 -9.82
N GLY A 334 4.13 -6.93 -10.29
CA GLY A 334 4.25 -8.37 -10.05
C GLY A 334 5.51 -8.97 -10.70
N ALA A 335 5.84 -8.57 -11.93
CA ALA A 335 7.06 -8.99 -12.61
C ALA A 335 8.32 -8.31 -12.04
N VAL A 336 8.17 -7.09 -11.51
CA VAL A 336 9.26 -6.30 -10.90
C VAL A 336 9.77 -6.93 -9.61
N VAL A 337 8.84 -7.28 -8.72
CA VAL A 337 9.17 -7.84 -7.40
C VAL A 337 9.77 -9.24 -7.55
N ALA A 338 9.26 -10.06 -8.48
CA ALA A 338 9.84 -11.35 -8.83
C ALA A 338 11.27 -11.24 -9.41
N GLY A 339 11.52 -10.24 -10.27
CA GLY A 339 12.81 -10.06 -10.92
C GLY A 339 13.94 -9.55 -10.00
N ILE A 340 13.62 -8.77 -8.97
CA ILE A 340 14.63 -8.18 -8.06
C ILE A 340 15.03 -9.14 -6.95
N LEU A 341 14.10 -9.96 -6.48
CA LEU A 341 14.37 -10.92 -5.42
C LEU A 341 15.00 -12.21 -5.96
N ALA A 342 14.84 -12.53 -7.24
CA ALA A 342 15.63 -13.56 -7.91
C ALA A 342 17.13 -13.22 -7.99
N VAL A 343 17.49 -11.92 -8.06
CA VAL A 343 18.89 -11.45 -8.03
C VAL A 343 19.46 -11.46 -6.60
N ALA A 344 18.61 -11.38 -5.56
CA ALA A 344 19.05 -11.49 -4.16
C ALA A 344 19.30 -12.93 -3.69
N MET A 345 19.01 -13.94 -4.51
CA MET A 345 19.22 -15.37 -4.22
C MET A 345 20.32 -16.04 -5.08
N LEU A 346 21.14 -15.23 -5.77
CA LEU A 346 22.40 -15.63 -6.41
C LEU A 346 23.57 -14.94 -5.70
#